data_AF-A0A959KP51-F1
#
_entry.id   AF-A0A959KP51-F1
#
_cell.length_a   1.000
_cell.length_b   1.000
_cell.length_c   1.000
_cell.angle_alpha   90.00
_cell.angle_beta   90.00
_cell.angle_gamma   90.00
#
_symmetry.space_group_name_H-M   'P 1'
#
loop_
_entity.id
_entity.type
_entity.pdbx_description
1 polymer ?
#
loop_
_entity_poly.entity_id
_entity_poly.type
_entity_poly.pdbx_seq_one_letter_code
_entity_poly.pdbx_strand_id
1 'polypeptide(L)'
;RLAGHAEHYTAKKKGKKHYFQLVNRSGQEMARSMLFSNENELTGAIDLISKLASEPSENAGAPLARKSDQEAGAHRHSFRIDLYQREEGSPYSGRILHLLSEEAATFQGIDREVIADFISRHLHLEEQGIPGRASELLPLAISLLTGSNGEAVRTVESGQTLLHFRLSGFGKDWQTTKTVAARMTIQALPDPEPVATIESTANLRADGTAEVQLPGNYFPAGQYRVRIICNPTGNPEKTAAASYFFQVF
;
A
#
# COMPACT_ATOMS: atom_id res chain seq x y z
N ARG A 1 -14.14 19.74 15.60
CA ARG A 1 -12.84 19.13 15.21
C ARG A 1 -11.77 20.20 15.38
N LEU A 2 -10.59 19.92 15.94
CA LEU A 2 -9.55 20.94 16.14
C LEU A 2 -9.14 21.62 14.82
N ALA A 3 -9.03 20.86 13.73
CA ALA A 3 -8.70 21.40 12.41
C ALA A 3 -9.76 22.35 11.81
N GLY A 4 -10.99 22.37 12.34
CA GLY A 4 -12.07 23.23 11.84
C GLY A 4 -12.02 24.66 12.38
N HIS A 5 -11.11 24.97 13.30
CA HIS A 5 -11.04 26.30 13.90
C HIS A 5 -9.68 26.93 13.62
N ALA A 6 -9.70 28.08 12.93
CA ALA A 6 -8.50 28.83 12.55
C ALA A 6 -7.59 29.17 13.76
N GLU A 7 -8.18 29.32 14.95
CA GLU A 7 -7.46 29.62 16.20
C GLU A 7 -6.47 28.53 16.66
N HIS A 8 -6.58 27.32 16.13
CA HIS A 8 -5.64 26.23 16.44
C HIS A 8 -4.44 26.20 15.50
N TYR A 9 -4.38 27.10 14.52
CA TYR A 9 -3.26 27.23 13.59
C TYR A 9 -2.33 28.36 14.00
N THR A 10 -1.05 28.04 14.21
CA THR A 10 0.00 29.03 14.48
C THR A 10 0.90 29.18 13.26
N ALA A 11 0.89 30.37 12.65
CA ALA A 11 1.81 30.71 11.57
C ALA A 11 3.24 30.92 12.12
N LYS A 12 4.23 30.36 11.43
CA LYS A 12 5.65 30.46 11.76
C LYS A 12 6.49 30.68 10.50
N LYS A 13 7.71 31.18 10.70
CA LYS A 13 8.68 31.45 9.63
C LYS A 13 9.97 30.69 9.89
N LYS A 14 10.53 30.06 8.85
CA LYS A 14 11.85 29.41 8.89
C LYS A 14 12.67 29.93 7.70
N GLY A 15 13.60 30.84 7.97
CA GLY A 15 14.34 31.54 6.92
C GLY A 15 13.43 32.44 6.08
N LYS A 16 13.46 32.26 4.75
CA LYS A 16 12.59 32.99 3.80
C LYS A 16 11.25 32.28 3.53
N LYS A 17 10.99 31.14 4.20
CA LYS A 17 9.81 30.31 3.98
C LYS A 17 8.86 30.37 5.18
N HIS A 18 7.59 30.15 4.91
CA HIS A 18 6.49 30.23 5.88
C HIS A 18 5.89 28.83 6.12
N TYR A 19 5.37 28.53 7.30
CA TYR A 19 4.65 27.28 7.59
C TYR A 19 3.68 27.50 8.74
N PHE A 20 2.68 26.64 8.89
CA PHE A 20 1.79 26.67 10.05
C PHE A 20 1.85 25.36 10.83
N GLN A 21 1.50 25.44 12.10
CA GLN A 21 1.39 24.32 13.00
C GLN A 21 -0.03 24.22 13.53
N LEU A 22 -0.58 23.01 13.58
CA LEU A 22 -1.80 22.73 14.32
C LEU A 22 -1.41 22.40 15.76
N VAL A 23 -1.90 23.18 16.72
CA VAL A 23 -1.66 22.97 18.15
C VAL A 23 -2.95 22.54 18.84
N ASN A 24 -2.83 21.65 19.83
CA ASN A 24 -3.96 21.32 20.70
C ASN A 24 -4.18 22.40 21.78
N ARG A 25 -5.19 22.21 22.63
CA ARG A 25 -5.48 23.13 23.76
C ARG A 25 -4.34 23.24 24.79
N SER A 26 -3.47 22.24 24.90
CA SER A 26 -2.30 22.28 25.77
C SER A 26 -1.07 22.91 25.10
N GLY A 27 -1.21 23.47 23.89
CA GLY A 27 -0.13 24.08 23.12
C GLY A 27 0.84 23.06 22.48
N GLN A 28 0.52 21.77 22.53
CA GLN A 28 1.33 20.73 21.92
C GLN A 28 1.10 20.70 20.40
N GLU A 29 2.19 20.71 19.64
CA GLU A 29 2.19 20.55 18.19
C GLU A 29 1.65 19.16 17.81
N MET A 30 0.55 19.15 17.07
CA MET A 30 -0.08 17.92 16.53
C MET A 30 0.31 17.66 15.09
N ALA A 31 0.51 18.73 14.31
CA ALA A 31 0.89 18.64 12.90
C ALA A 31 1.59 19.92 12.43
N ARG A 32 2.33 19.80 11.32
CA ARG A 32 3.04 20.90 10.67
C ARG A 32 2.80 20.86 9.17
N SER A 33 2.59 22.02 8.56
CA SER A 33 2.48 22.14 7.11
C SER A 33 3.83 22.03 6.40
N MET A 34 3.78 21.87 5.08
CA MET A 34 4.92 22.15 4.21
C MET A 34 5.31 23.64 4.25
N LEU A 35 6.47 23.95 3.69
CA LEU A 35 7.00 25.31 3.59
C LEU A 35 6.39 26.05 2.39
N PHE A 36 5.75 27.18 2.65
CA PHE A 36 5.22 28.13 1.67
C PHE A 36 6.25 29.19 1.29
N SER A 37 6.15 29.70 0.07
CA SER A 37 7.08 30.69 -0.45
C SER A 37 6.82 32.10 0.06
N ASN A 38 5.58 32.39 0.45
CA ASN A 38 5.15 33.68 0.98
C ASN A 38 3.99 33.52 1.99
N GLU A 39 3.64 34.61 2.65
CA GLU A 39 2.61 34.65 3.69
C GLU A 39 1.18 34.51 3.13
N ASN A 40 0.94 34.97 1.90
CA ASN A 40 -0.37 34.88 1.25
C ASN A 40 -0.73 33.41 0.94
N GLU A 41 0.22 32.62 0.43
CA GLU A 41 0.06 31.18 0.20
C GLU A 41 -0.26 30.44 1.51
N LEU A 42 0.47 30.76 2.59
CA LEU A 42 0.21 30.19 3.91
C LEU A 42 -1.21 30.50 4.39
N THR A 43 -1.64 31.76 4.25
CA THR A 43 -2.95 32.20 4.72
C THR A 43 -4.07 31.54 3.93
N GLY A 44 -3.93 31.44 2.60
CA GLY A 44 -4.88 30.73 1.75
C GLY A 44 -4.98 29.23 2.09
N ALA A 45 -3.85 28.60 2.44
CA ALA A 45 -3.85 27.20 2.86
C ALA A 45 -4.54 26.97 4.21
N ILE A 46 -4.35 27.86 5.19
CA ILE A 46 -5.05 27.80 6.48
C ILE A 46 -6.56 27.97 6.28
N ASP A 47 -6.99 28.91 5.45
CA ASP A 47 -8.42 29.15 5.16
C ASP A 47 -9.06 27.94 4.48
N LEU A 48 -8.40 27.37 3.46
CA LEU A 48 -8.87 26.18 2.76
C LEU A 48 -9.06 24.99 3.71
N ILE A 49 -8.05 24.71 4.54
CA ILE A 49 -8.10 23.56 5.47
C ILE A 49 -9.15 23.79 6.56
N SER A 50 -9.28 25.03 7.06
CA SER A 50 -10.31 25.35 8.06
C SER A 50 -11.72 25.15 7.50
N LYS A 51 -11.95 25.53 6.23
CA LYS A 51 -13.22 25.27 5.52
C LYS A 51 -13.49 23.78 5.35
N LEU A 52 -12.53 23.04 4.79
CA LEU A 52 -12.66 21.59 4.57
C LEU A 52 -12.90 20.82 5.89
N ALA A 53 -12.24 21.22 6.98
CA ALA A 53 -12.41 20.57 8.27
C ALA A 53 -13.73 20.92 8.98
N SER A 54 -14.34 22.04 8.60
CA SER A 54 -15.64 22.51 9.10
C SER A 54 -16.83 21.90 8.36
N GLU A 55 -16.63 21.38 7.15
CA GLU A 55 -17.68 20.68 6.41
C GLU A 55 -18.07 19.36 7.12
N PRO A 56 -19.39 19.10 7.29
CA PRO A 56 -19.88 17.86 7.88
C PRO A 56 -19.63 16.70 6.91
N SER A 57 -18.45 16.08 7.04
CA SER A 57 -18.15 14.83 6.37
C SER A 57 -19.03 13.72 6.94
N GLU A 58 -19.92 13.17 6.10
CA GLU A 58 -20.78 12.00 6.39
C GLU A 58 -19.98 10.69 6.58
N ASN A 59 -18.65 10.70 6.43
CA ASN A 59 -17.79 9.52 6.54
C ASN A 59 -16.51 9.79 7.35
N ALA A 60 -16.65 10.20 8.62
CA ALA A 60 -15.51 10.48 9.48
C ALA A 60 -15.41 9.54 10.69
N GLY A 61 -14.91 8.33 10.44
CA GLY A 61 -14.43 7.42 11.47
C GLY A 61 -12.95 7.07 11.24
N ALA A 62 -12.06 7.71 12.01
CA ALA A 62 -10.74 7.24 12.50
C ALA A 62 -9.68 8.37 12.49
N PRO A 63 -8.96 8.62 13.62
CA PRO A 63 -7.90 9.63 13.70
C PRO A 63 -6.55 9.07 13.24
N LEU A 64 -6.01 9.58 12.13
CA LEU A 64 -4.62 9.31 11.74
C LEU A 64 -3.66 10.21 12.53
N ALA A 65 -3.16 9.69 13.65
CA ALA A 65 -1.90 10.12 14.23
C ALA A 65 -0.83 9.09 13.85
N ARG A 66 0.07 9.42 12.92
CA ARG A 66 1.33 8.66 12.77
C ARG A 66 2.51 9.61 12.63
N LYS A 67 3.44 9.41 13.57
CA LYS A 67 4.77 9.98 13.65
C LYS A 67 5.55 9.68 12.37
N SER A 68 6.33 10.66 11.96
CA SER A 68 7.47 10.56 11.06
C SER A 68 8.38 9.40 11.46
N ASP A 69 8.57 8.44 10.56
CA ASP A 69 9.80 7.67 10.27
C ASP A 69 9.44 6.45 9.38
N GLN A 70 9.27 6.65 8.07
CA GLN A 70 9.19 5.54 7.09
C GLN A 70 9.45 5.99 5.63
N GLU A 71 10.62 6.59 5.37
CA GLU A 71 11.12 6.77 4.00
C GLU A 71 11.78 5.48 3.50
N ALA A 72 11.00 4.68 2.77
CA ALA A 72 11.43 3.73 1.72
C ALA A 72 10.24 2.93 1.13
N GLY A 73 9.11 2.88 1.86
CA GLY A 73 7.90 2.14 1.41
C GLY A 73 6.76 3.02 0.89
N ALA A 74 6.75 4.31 1.21
CA ALA A 74 5.60 5.19 0.95
C ALA A 74 5.48 5.71 -0.49
N HIS A 75 6.48 5.49 -1.34
CA HIS A 75 6.51 6.04 -2.71
C HIS A 75 5.82 5.16 -3.76
N ARG A 76 5.32 3.97 -3.40
CA ARG A 76 4.76 3.02 -4.39
C ARG A 76 3.49 3.52 -5.08
N HIS A 77 2.69 4.32 -4.38
CA HIS A 77 1.45 4.88 -4.92
C HIS A 77 1.40 6.39 -4.70
N SER A 78 2.49 7.08 -5.04
CA SER A 78 2.56 8.53 -4.91
C SER A 78 2.21 9.20 -6.25
N PHE A 79 1.19 10.04 -6.21
CA PHE A 79 0.76 10.85 -7.36
C PHE A 79 0.93 12.33 -7.02
N ARG A 80 1.35 13.12 -8.01
CA ARG A 80 1.37 14.57 -7.94
C ARG A 80 0.31 15.11 -8.88
N ILE A 81 -0.55 15.99 -8.38
CA ILE A 81 -1.55 16.69 -9.18
C ILE A 81 -1.22 18.18 -9.13
N ASP A 82 -0.90 18.74 -10.28
CA ASP A 82 -0.69 20.16 -10.48
C ASP A 82 -1.93 20.75 -11.16
N LEU A 83 -2.49 21.82 -10.58
CA LEU A 83 -3.60 22.59 -11.16
C LEU A 83 -3.10 23.99 -11.52
N TYR A 84 -3.43 24.46 -12.72
CA TYR A 84 -3.04 25.77 -13.22
C TYR A 84 -4.21 26.43 -13.96
N GLN A 85 -4.37 27.73 -13.75
CA GLN A 85 -5.31 28.57 -14.48
C GLN A 85 -4.51 29.46 -15.41
N ARG A 86 -4.79 29.44 -16.72
CA ARG A 86 -4.00 30.18 -17.72
C ARG A 86 -4.40 31.65 -17.78
N GLU A 87 -5.71 31.91 -17.74
CA GLU A 87 -6.29 33.25 -17.80
C GLU A 87 -7.44 33.36 -16.79
N GLU A 88 -7.66 34.56 -16.26
CA GLU A 88 -8.75 34.82 -15.32
C GLU A 88 -10.10 34.52 -16.01
N GLY A 89 -10.89 33.63 -15.41
CA GLY A 89 -12.16 33.15 -15.98
C GLY A 89 -12.04 31.96 -16.94
N SER A 90 -10.84 31.53 -17.32
CA SER A 90 -10.66 30.27 -18.05
C SER A 90 -10.86 29.05 -17.13
N PRO A 91 -11.35 27.90 -17.65
CA PRO A 91 -11.39 26.66 -16.91
C PRO A 91 -10.00 26.28 -16.41
N TYR A 92 -9.91 25.73 -15.20
CA TYR A 92 -8.66 25.16 -14.70
C TYR A 92 -8.14 24.12 -15.69
N SER A 93 -6.83 24.00 -15.79
CA SER A 93 -6.18 22.88 -16.47
C SER A 93 -5.31 22.18 -15.44
N GLY A 94 -5.11 20.89 -15.60
CA GLY A 94 -4.33 20.12 -14.64
C GLY A 94 -3.42 19.10 -15.30
N ARG A 95 -2.47 18.64 -14.50
CA ARG A 95 -1.55 17.56 -14.83
C ARG A 95 -1.48 16.61 -13.63
N ILE A 96 -1.71 15.34 -13.87
CA ILE A 96 -1.41 14.28 -12.90
C ILE A 96 -0.14 13.55 -13.34
N LEU A 97 0.73 13.25 -12.38
CA LEU A 97 2.01 12.56 -12.55
C LEU A 97 2.07 11.39 -11.56
N HIS A 98 2.35 10.19 -12.05
CA HIS A 98 2.71 9.08 -11.18
C HIS A 98 4.20 9.18 -10.85
N LEU A 99 4.54 9.38 -9.57
CA LEU A 99 5.91 9.73 -9.17
C LEU A 99 6.91 8.58 -9.35
N LEU A 100 6.43 7.34 -9.42
CA LEU A 100 7.29 6.17 -9.60
C LEU A 100 7.58 5.86 -11.08
N SER A 101 6.58 5.89 -11.96
CA SER A 101 6.77 5.62 -13.40
C SER A 101 7.09 6.88 -14.21
N GLU A 102 6.96 8.07 -13.62
CA GLU A 102 7.04 9.38 -14.28
C GLU A 102 6.00 9.59 -15.42
N GLU A 103 5.03 8.69 -15.56
CA GLU A 103 3.91 8.86 -16.49
C GLU A 103 3.04 10.04 -16.07
N ALA A 104 2.52 10.78 -17.05
CA ALA A 104 1.66 11.92 -16.79
C ALA A 104 0.46 11.97 -17.73
N ALA A 105 -0.64 12.51 -17.23
CA ALA A 105 -1.82 12.86 -18.02
C ALA A 105 -2.24 14.31 -17.74
N THR A 106 -2.81 14.96 -18.73
CA THR A 106 -3.38 16.31 -18.61
C THR A 106 -4.90 16.25 -18.65
N PHE A 107 -5.55 17.14 -17.93
CA PHE A 107 -7.01 17.23 -17.87
C PHE A 107 -7.49 18.68 -17.86
N GLN A 108 -8.76 18.92 -18.23
CA GLN A 108 -9.41 20.23 -18.13
C GLN A 108 -10.44 20.24 -17.01
N GLY A 109 -10.57 21.37 -16.33
CA GLY A 109 -11.36 21.52 -15.11
C GLY A 109 -10.88 20.58 -13.99
N ILE A 110 -11.83 20.02 -13.25
CA ILE A 110 -11.64 18.92 -12.32
C ILE A 110 -12.28 17.69 -12.95
N ASP A 111 -11.67 17.19 -14.03
CA ASP A 111 -12.12 15.97 -14.69
C ASP A 111 -11.83 14.76 -13.80
N ARG A 112 -12.81 14.42 -12.97
CA ARG A 112 -12.70 13.34 -11.98
C ARG A 112 -12.51 11.99 -12.64
N GLU A 113 -13.08 11.78 -13.82
CA GLU A 113 -12.99 10.51 -14.56
C GLU A 113 -11.56 10.31 -15.06
N VAL A 114 -10.96 11.31 -15.69
CA VAL A 114 -9.56 11.23 -16.18
C VAL A 114 -8.58 11.00 -15.03
N ILE A 115 -8.77 11.68 -13.90
CA ILE A 115 -7.92 11.50 -12.71
C ILE A 115 -8.10 10.09 -12.13
N ALA A 116 -9.34 9.62 -11.97
CA ALA A 116 -9.64 8.30 -11.41
C ALA A 116 -9.12 7.17 -12.29
N ASP A 117 -9.29 7.28 -13.62
CA ASP A 117 -8.79 6.31 -14.59
C ASP A 117 -7.25 6.25 -14.58
N PHE A 118 -6.60 7.42 -14.50
CA PHE A 118 -5.14 7.49 -14.44
C PHE A 118 -4.58 6.81 -13.17
N ILE A 119 -5.18 7.10 -12.01
CA ILE A 119 -4.80 6.48 -10.74
C ILE A 119 -5.07 4.98 -10.80
N SER A 120 -6.27 4.56 -11.21
CA SER A 120 -6.66 3.15 -11.26
C SER A 120 -5.72 2.34 -12.15
N ARG A 121 -5.33 2.85 -13.31
CA ARG A 121 -4.37 2.17 -14.20
C ARG A 121 -3.04 1.90 -13.48
N HIS A 122 -2.52 2.87 -12.74
CA HIS A 122 -1.25 2.75 -12.04
C HIS A 122 -1.33 1.94 -10.75
N LEU A 123 -2.51 1.85 -10.12
CA LEU A 123 -2.74 0.93 -9.00
C LEU A 123 -2.76 -0.53 -9.47
N HIS A 124 -3.31 -0.83 -10.65
CA HIS A 124 -3.39 -2.20 -11.18
C HIS A 124 -2.11 -2.65 -11.92
N LEU A 125 -1.36 -1.74 -12.54
CA LEU A 125 -0.10 -2.07 -13.22
C LEU A 125 0.98 -2.60 -12.26
N GLU A 126 0.95 -2.23 -10.98
CA GLU A 126 1.87 -2.81 -9.99
C GLU A 126 1.49 -4.23 -9.55
N GLU A 127 0.22 -4.65 -9.67
CA GLU A 127 -0.13 -6.08 -9.54
C GLU A 127 0.44 -6.92 -10.70
N GLN A 128 0.82 -6.27 -11.81
CA GLN A 128 1.45 -6.88 -12.99
C GLN A 128 2.95 -6.56 -13.14
N GLY A 129 3.57 -5.87 -12.17
CA GLY A 129 5.01 -5.60 -12.13
C GLY A 129 5.47 -4.46 -13.04
N ILE A 130 6.15 -3.46 -12.44
CA ILE A 130 6.76 -2.33 -13.16
C ILE A 130 7.96 -2.82 -13.99
N PRO A 131 8.10 -2.40 -15.26
CA PRO A 131 9.27 -2.70 -16.08
C PRO A 131 10.42 -1.75 -15.71
N GLY A 132 11.33 -2.21 -14.87
CA GLY A 132 12.57 -1.49 -14.54
C GLY A 132 13.60 -2.42 -13.91
N ARG A 133 14.48 -2.98 -14.76
CA ARG A 133 15.38 -4.13 -14.55
C ARG A 133 14.62 -5.45 -14.34
N ALA A 134 14.43 -6.16 -15.44
CA ALA A 134 13.86 -7.50 -15.47
C ALA A 134 14.74 -8.48 -14.66
N SER A 135 14.45 -8.64 -13.37
CA SER A 135 14.34 -10.02 -12.87
C SER A 135 13.23 -10.64 -13.71
N GLU A 136 13.54 -11.71 -14.44
CA GLU A 136 12.52 -12.59 -14.99
C GLU A 136 11.73 -13.17 -13.81
N LEU A 137 10.71 -12.44 -13.36
CA LEU A 137 9.75 -12.93 -12.40
C LEU A 137 8.94 -13.99 -13.14
N LEU A 138 9.37 -15.24 -12.98
CA LEU A 138 8.61 -16.38 -13.48
C LEU A 138 7.20 -16.31 -12.86
N PRO A 139 6.13 -16.39 -13.67
CA PRO A 139 4.76 -16.34 -13.15
C PRO A 139 4.55 -17.53 -12.23
N LEU A 140 4.50 -17.26 -10.92
CA LEU A 140 4.21 -18.25 -9.91
C LEU A 140 2.72 -18.25 -9.61
N ALA A 141 2.11 -19.43 -9.65
CA ALA A 141 0.76 -19.65 -9.16
C ALA A 141 0.82 -20.42 -7.83
N ILE A 142 0.08 -19.92 -6.84
CA ILE A 142 -0.14 -20.58 -5.55
C ILE A 142 -1.50 -21.28 -5.59
N SER A 143 -1.54 -22.51 -5.09
CA SER A 143 -2.78 -23.19 -4.71
C SER A 143 -2.68 -23.61 -3.24
N LEU A 144 -3.75 -23.39 -2.48
CA LEU A 144 -3.90 -23.96 -1.15
C LEU A 144 -4.52 -25.35 -1.27
N LEU A 145 -4.08 -26.33 -0.49
CA LEU A 145 -4.49 -27.73 -0.57
C LEU A 145 -5.17 -28.21 0.71
N THR A 146 -6.06 -29.19 0.61
CA THR A 146 -6.65 -29.90 1.77
C THR A 146 -5.67 -30.80 2.52
N GLY A 147 -4.46 -30.99 1.99
CA GLY A 147 -3.43 -31.89 2.50
C GLY A 147 -2.21 -31.87 1.58
N SER A 148 -1.15 -32.61 1.92
CA SER A 148 0.09 -32.66 1.12
C SER A 148 -0.12 -33.11 -0.34
N ASN A 149 -1.13 -33.95 -0.58
CA ASN A 149 -1.56 -34.40 -1.91
C ASN A 149 -3.02 -34.02 -2.22
N GLY A 150 -3.57 -33.06 -1.49
CA GLY A 150 -4.98 -32.68 -1.56
C GLY A 150 -5.36 -31.93 -2.83
N GLU A 151 -6.67 -31.70 -2.98
CA GLU A 151 -7.20 -30.83 -4.03
C GLU A 151 -7.02 -29.36 -3.67
N ALA A 152 -6.98 -28.51 -4.69
CA ALA A 152 -6.91 -27.07 -4.50
C ALA A 152 -8.21 -26.55 -3.86
N VAL A 153 -8.08 -25.87 -2.73
CA VAL A 153 -9.20 -25.27 -1.99
C VAL A 153 -9.02 -23.78 -1.84
N ARG A 154 -10.15 -23.08 -1.76
CA ARG A 154 -10.21 -21.63 -1.50
C ARG A 154 -10.58 -21.30 -0.06
N THR A 155 -10.83 -22.33 0.75
CA THR A 155 -11.45 -22.21 2.07
C THR A 155 -10.71 -23.04 3.10
N VAL A 156 -10.59 -22.51 4.31
CA VAL A 156 -9.91 -23.14 5.46
C VAL A 156 -10.85 -23.12 6.64
N GLU A 157 -10.88 -24.20 7.41
CA GLU A 157 -11.64 -24.24 8.66
C GLU A 157 -10.91 -23.46 9.75
N SER A 158 -11.64 -22.64 10.51
CA SER A 158 -11.08 -21.98 11.69
C SER A 158 -10.46 -23.00 12.66
N GLY A 159 -9.28 -22.66 13.17
CA GLY A 159 -8.52 -23.53 14.09
C GLY A 159 -7.52 -24.47 13.41
N GLN A 160 -7.47 -24.56 12.08
CA GLN A 160 -6.39 -25.26 11.39
C GLN A 160 -5.05 -24.53 11.60
N THR A 161 -4.06 -25.25 12.12
CA THR A 161 -2.72 -24.71 12.39
C THR A 161 -1.71 -25.07 11.30
N LEU A 162 -2.06 -25.96 10.38
CA LEU A 162 -1.20 -26.44 9.30
C LEU A 162 -1.87 -26.11 7.97
N LEU A 163 -1.18 -25.37 7.12
CA LEU A 163 -1.62 -25.09 5.76
C LEU A 163 -0.69 -25.78 4.75
N HIS A 164 -1.29 -26.37 3.73
CA HIS A 164 -0.57 -27.00 2.63
C HIS A 164 -0.67 -26.11 1.39
N PHE A 165 0.46 -25.74 0.80
CA PHE A 165 0.51 -24.94 -0.41
C PHE A 165 1.20 -25.72 -1.52
N ARG A 166 0.77 -25.50 -2.76
CA ARG A 166 1.50 -25.89 -3.97
C ARG A 166 1.81 -24.66 -4.79
N LEU A 167 3.09 -24.51 -5.11
CA LEU A 167 3.59 -23.51 -6.02
C LEU A 167 3.79 -24.18 -7.39
N SER A 168 3.32 -23.51 -8.44
CA SER A 168 3.42 -23.96 -9.83
C SER A 168 3.92 -22.82 -10.72
N GLY A 169 4.53 -23.15 -11.86
CA GLY A 169 5.17 -22.17 -12.74
C GLY A 169 6.68 -22.01 -12.54
N PHE A 170 7.31 -22.91 -11.76
CA PHE A 170 8.76 -22.95 -11.69
C PHE A 170 9.39 -23.51 -12.97
N GLY A 171 10.48 -22.89 -13.42
CA GLY A 171 11.35 -23.47 -14.45
C GLY A 171 12.10 -24.70 -13.96
N LYS A 172 12.71 -25.47 -14.88
CA LYS A 172 13.45 -26.72 -14.59
C LYS A 172 14.52 -26.55 -13.50
N ASP A 173 15.08 -25.36 -13.37
CA ASP A 173 16.12 -25.00 -12.39
C ASP A 173 15.70 -25.30 -10.94
N TRP A 174 14.41 -25.18 -10.62
CA TRP A 174 13.88 -25.42 -9.26
C TRP A 174 13.81 -26.91 -8.88
N GLN A 175 13.64 -27.81 -9.84
CA GLN A 175 13.52 -29.25 -9.55
C GLN A 175 14.83 -29.87 -9.05
N THR A 176 15.96 -29.17 -9.23
CA THR A 176 17.28 -29.63 -8.80
C THR A 176 17.59 -29.34 -7.33
N THR A 177 16.83 -28.43 -6.70
CA THR A 177 17.04 -28.03 -5.31
C THR A 177 16.15 -28.86 -4.38
N LYS A 178 16.75 -29.61 -3.45
CA LYS A 178 15.98 -30.46 -2.52
C LYS A 178 15.10 -29.67 -1.55
N THR A 179 15.51 -28.44 -1.23
CA THR A 179 14.80 -27.57 -0.30
C THR A 179 15.06 -26.11 -0.65
N VAL A 180 13.99 -25.33 -0.81
CA VAL A 180 14.08 -23.87 -0.98
C VAL A 180 13.47 -23.20 0.24
N ALA A 181 14.20 -22.25 0.83
CA ALA A 181 13.67 -21.38 1.86
C ALA A 181 12.70 -20.38 1.23
N ALA A 182 11.44 -20.43 1.65
CA ALA A 182 10.43 -19.43 1.29
C ALA A 182 10.05 -18.62 2.53
N ARG A 183 9.92 -17.30 2.34
CA ARG A 183 9.29 -16.42 3.32
C ARG A 183 7.83 -16.26 2.94
N MET A 184 6.96 -16.71 3.82
CA MET A 184 5.53 -16.49 3.68
C MET A 184 5.08 -15.33 4.56
N THR A 185 4.02 -14.64 4.15
CA THR A 185 3.33 -13.62 4.93
C THR A 185 1.83 -13.80 4.73
N ILE A 186 1.08 -13.90 5.81
CA ILE A 186 -0.39 -13.99 5.77
C ILE A 186 -0.96 -12.69 6.33
N GLN A 187 -2.03 -12.17 5.74
CA GLN A 187 -2.66 -10.91 6.11
C GLN A 187 -4.18 -11.06 6.07
N ALA A 188 -4.89 -10.63 7.12
CA ALA A 188 -6.34 -10.52 7.10
C ALA A 188 -6.79 -9.28 6.32
N LEU A 189 -7.96 -9.34 5.68
CA LEU A 189 -8.57 -8.23 4.93
C LEU A 189 -9.90 -7.82 5.59
N PRO A 190 -10.33 -6.54 5.50
CA PRO A 190 -9.79 -5.44 4.68
C PRO A 190 -8.69 -4.59 5.34
N ASP A 191 -8.30 -4.91 6.59
CA ASP A 191 -7.38 -4.05 7.34
C ASP A 191 -5.97 -3.98 6.70
N PRO A 192 -5.40 -2.77 6.56
CA PRO A 192 -4.05 -2.59 6.01
C PRO A 192 -2.96 -3.04 6.98
N GLU A 193 -3.29 -3.20 8.26
CA GLU A 193 -2.38 -3.74 9.26
C GLU A 193 -2.53 -5.26 9.32
N PRO A 194 -1.46 -6.03 9.11
CA PRO A 194 -1.52 -7.47 9.18
C PRO A 194 -1.91 -7.89 10.60
N VAL A 195 -3.10 -8.47 10.75
CA VAL A 195 -3.58 -9.06 12.02
C VAL A 195 -2.56 -10.04 12.62
N ALA A 196 -1.74 -10.66 11.77
CA ALA A 196 -0.46 -11.26 12.17
C ALA A 196 0.47 -11.37 10.95
N THR A 197 1.63 -10.71 10.95
CA THR A 197 2.70 -11.07 9.99
C THR A 197 3.37 -12.34 10.50
N ILE A 198 2.95 -13.48 9.96
CA ILE A 198 3.61 -14.76 10.25
C ILE A 198 4.74 -14.92 9.25
N GLU A 199 5.96 -14.66 9.69
CA GLU A 199 7.14 -15.06 8.95
C GLU A 199 7.44 -16.52 9.26
N SER A 200 7.09 -17.38 8.31
CA SER A 200 7.47 -18.78 8.38
C SER A 200 8.44 -19.10 7.26
N THR A 201 9.50 -19.83 7.62
CA THR A 201 10.38 -20.49 6.66
C THR A 201 9.75 -21.82 6.29
N ALA A 202 9.14 -21.88 5.11
CA ALA A 202 8.66 -23.14 4.56
C ALA A 202 9.80 -23.83 3.81
N ASN A 203 9.89 -25.15 3.97
CA ASN A 203 10.75 -25.99 3.15
C ASN A 203 9.94 -26.46 1.94
N LEU A 204 10.22 -25.89 0.77
CA LEU A 204 9.62 -26.37 -0.47
C LEU A 204 10.19 -27.73 -0.88
N ARG A 205 9.30 -28.69 -1.11
CA ARG A 205 9.62 -30.00 -1.68
C ARG A 205 9.81 -29.89 -3.20
N ALA A 206 10.46 -30.89 -3.79
CA ALA A 206 10.77 -30.92 -5.22
C ALA A 206 9.54 -30.88 -6.14
N ASP A 207 8.36 -31.24 -5.63
CA ASP A 207 7.07 -31.19 -6.32
C ASP A 207 6.37 -29.82 -6.21
N GLY A 208 7.05 -28.82 -5.62
CA GLY A 208 6.50 -27.49 -5.41
C GLY A 208 5.57 -27.39 -4.20
N THR A 209 5.44 -28.44 -3.37
CA THR A 209 4.61 -28.38 -2.16
C THR A 209 5.37 -27.80 -0.97
N ALA A 210 4.65 -27.07 -0.13
CA ALA A 210 5.12 -26.51 1.12
C ALA A 210 4.10 -26.76 2.22
N GLU A 211 4.59 -27.05 3.41
CA GLU A 211 3.79 -27.13 4.62
C GLU A 211 4.20 -25.97 5.52
N VAL A 212 3.20 -25.23 6.00
CA VAL A 212 3.46 -24.15 6.95
C VAL A 212 2.65 -24.37 8.20
N GLN A 213 3.39 -24.55 9.29
CA GLN A 213 2.83 -24.44 10.63
C GLN A 213 2.64 -22.96 10.97
N LEU A 214 1.43 -22.62 11.36
CA LEU A 214 1.04 -21.29 11.80
C LEU A 214 1.29 -21.15 13.31
N PRO A 215 1.82 -20.01 13.78
CA PRO A 215 2.00 -19.77 15.20
C PRO A 215 0.65 -19.48 15.87
N GLY A 216 0.28 -20.33 16.82
CA GLY A 216 -0.90 -20.12 17.66
C GLY A 216 -2.21 -20.61 17.04
N ASN A 217 -3.23 -20.69 17.89
CA ASN A 217 -4.57 -21.14 17.53
C ASN A 217 -5.45 -19.90 17.25
N TYR A 218 -6.19 -19.97 16.14
CA TYR A 218 -7.21 -19.03 15.62
C TYR A 218 -6.76 -18.01 14.57
N PHE A 219 -6.96 -18.40 13.31
CA PHE A 219 -7.49 -17.49 12.30
C PHE A 219 -8.99 -17.26 12.60
N PRO A 220 -9.43 -16.06 12.98
CA PRO A 220 -10.87 -15.76 12.99
C PRO A 220 -11.47 -15.93 11.59
N ALA A 221 -12.77 -16.17 11.52
CA ALA A 221 -13.47 -16.22 10.23
C ALA A 221 -13.29 -14.89 9.50
N GLY A 222 -12.89 -14.94 8.22
CA GLY A 222 -12.52 -13.75 7.46
C GLY A 222 -11.80 -14.03 6.15
N GLN A 223 -11.57 -12.99 5.37
CA GLN A 223 -10.76 -13.05 4.15
C GLN A 223 -9.30 -12.84 4.47
N TYR A 224 -8.45 -13.64 3.82
CA TYR A 224 -7.01 -13.59 4.01
C TYR A 224 -6.28 -13.56 2.68
N ARG A 225 -5.15 -12.84 2.67
CA ARG A 225 -4.15 -12.89 1.60
C ARG A 225 -2.90 -13.58 2.13
N VAL A 226 -2.45 -14.62 1.45
CA VAL A 226 -1.10 -15.17 1.62
C VAL A 226 -0.20 -14.64 0.51
N ARG A 227 0.99 -14.19 0.88
CA ARG A 227 2.07 -13.82 -0.03
C ARG A 227 3.25 -14.73 0.23
N ILE A 228 3.75 -15.37 -0.81
CA ILE A 228 4.94 -16.23 -0.73
C ILE A 228 6.04 -15.58 -1.56
N ILE A 229 7.22 -15.45 -0.96
CA ILE A 229 8.44 -14.97 -1.60
C ILE A 229 9.48 -16.08 -1.48
N CYS A 230 9.93 -16.59 -2.62
CA CYS A 230 10.89 -17.69 -2.69
C CYS A 230 12.22 -17.23 -3.26
N ASN A 231 13.30 -17.68 -2.62
CA ASN A 231 14.68 -17.44 -3.06
C ASN A 231 15.39 -18.78 -3.33
N PRO A 232 15.24 -19.37 -4.54
CA PRO A 232 15.68 -20.72 -4.87
C PRO A 232 17.17 -21.01 -4.67
N THR A 233 18.03 -20.00 -4.78
CA THR A 233 19.48 -20.23 -4.80
C THR A 233 20.24 -19.31 -3.84
N GLY A 234 19.55 -18.67 -2.89
CA GLY A 234 20.11 -17.58 -2.10
C GLY A 234 20.54 -16.36 -2.93
N ASN A 235 20.26 -16.37 -4.25
CA ASN A 235 20.50 -15.24 -5.12
C ASN A 235 19.24 -14.32 -5.08
N PRO A 236 19.35 -13.11 -4.53
CA PRO A 236 18.22 -12.18 -4.48
C PRO A 236 17.70 -11.77 -5.88
N GLU A 237 18.50 -11.93 -6.93
CA GLU A 237 18.10 -11.62 -8.32
C GLU A 237 17.14 -12.66 -8.92
N LYS A 238 17.06 -13.86 -8.33
CA LYS A 238 16.10 -14.92 -8.71
C LYS A 238 14.96 -15.03 -7.71
N THR A 239 14.50 -13.90 -7.18
CA THR A 239 13.32 -13.86 -6.30
C THR A 239 12.07 -14.13 -7.12
N ALA A 240 11.20 -15.00 -6.63
CA ALA A 240 9.91 -15.24 -7.24
C ALA A 240 8.81 -15.06 -6.18
N ALA A 241 7.75 -14.34 -6.53
CA ALA A 241 6.69 -13.98 -5.58
C ALA A 241 5.31 -14.26 -6.16
N ALA A 242 4.40 -14.68 -5.30
CA ALA A 242 3.00 -14.88 -5.64
C ALA A 242 2.09 -14.52 -4.47
N SER A 243 0.83 -14.20 -4.77
CA SER A 243 -0.21 -13.95 -3.78
C SER A 243 -1.44 -14.82 -4.03
N TYR A 244 -2.11 -15.23 -2.97
CA TYR A 244 -3.34 -16.02 -3.04
C TYR A 244 -4.32 -15.57 -1.97
N PHE A 245 -5.61 -15.56 -2.31
CA PHE A 245 -6.69 -15.17 -1.42
C PHE A 245 -7.48 -16.40 -1.01
N PHE A 246 -7.77 -16.52 0.28
CA PHE A 246 -8.57 -17.60 0.83
C PHE A 246 -9.51 -17.07 1.92
N GLN A 247 -10.56 -17.84 2.19
CA GLN A 247 -11.55 -17.52 3.20
C GLN A 247 -11.44 -18.50 4.37
N VAL A 248 -11.43 -17.99 5.59
CA VAL A 248 -11.57 -18.79 6.81
C VAL A 248 -13.03 -18.72 7.26
N PHE A 249 -13.59 -19.87 7.59
CA PHE A 249 -14.97 -20.01 8.11
C PHE A 249 -14.97 -20.65 9.49
#